data_AF-A0A2V5ZTW8-F1
#
_entry.id   AF-A0A2V5ZTW8-F1
#
_cell.length_a   1.000
_cell.length_b   1.000
_cell.length_c   1.000
_cell.angle_alpha   90.00
_cell.angle_beta   90.00
_cell.angle_gamma   90.00
#
_symmetry.space_group_name_H-M   'P 1'
#
loop_
_entity.id
_entity.type
_entity.pdbx_description
1 polymer ?
#
loop_
_entity_poly.entity_id
_entity_poly.type
_entity_poly.pdbx_seq_one_letter_code
_entity_poly.pdbx_strand_id
1 'polypeptide(L)' 'MIYLDYNATTPLCDAARDAMEPYFSKNFGNASSIHRAGRNARAAVDNARDKIAALIKAKPNEICFTGGGT' A
#
# COMPACT_ATOMS: atom_id res chain seq x y z
N MET A 1 8.58 18.46 20.08
CA MET A 1 9.10 17.15 20.55
C MET A 1 10.29 16.79 19.68
N ILE A 2 11.39 16.31 20.26
CA ILE A 2 12.55 15.82 19.50
C ILE A 2 12.51 14.29 19.57
N TYR A 3 12.40 13.62 18.41
CA TYR A 3 12.34 12.16 18.29
C TYR A 3 13.61 11.67 17.61
N LEU A 4 14.36 10.78 18.26
CA LEU A 4 15.68 10.31 17.79
C LEU A 4 15.74 8.78 17.62
N ASP A 5 14.59 8.08 17.65
CA ASP A 5 14.51 6.62 17.58
C ASP A 5 13.86 6.13 16.27
N TYR A 6 14.34 6.65 15.13
CA TYR A 6 13.81 6.28 13.80
C TYR A 6 14.13 4.84 13.39
N ASN A 7 15.02 4.15 14.11
CA ASN A 7 15.32 2.74 13.86
C ASN A 7 14.23 1.81 14.42
N ALA A 8 13.48 2.25 15.44
CA ALA A 8 12.34 1.50 15.97
C ALA A 8 11.10 1.67 15.08
N THR A 9 10.78 2.90 14.69
CA THR A 9 9.69 3.22 13.75
C THR A 9 9.81 4.65 13.26
N THR A 10 9.02 5.02 12.25
CA THR A 10 9.00 6.37 11.67
C THR A 10 7.56 6.89 11.57
N PRO A 11 7.31 8.20 11.78
CA PRO A 11 6.01 8.79 11.49
C PRO A 11 5.63 8.59 10.02
N LEU A 12 4.35 8.32 9.76
CA LEU A 12 3.83 8.25 8.40
C LEU A 12 4.02 9.60 7.70
N CYS A 13 4.67 9.61 6.54
CA CYS A 13 4.82 10.84 5.77
C CYS A 13 3.47 11.28 5.17
N ASP A 14 3.29 12.59 5.01
CA ASP A 14 2.01 13.17 4.58
C ASP A 14 1.54 12.61 3.22
N ALA A 15 2.46 12.47 2.26
CA ALA A 15 2.14 11.90 0.95
C ALA A 15 1.62 10.46 1.02
N ALA A 16 2.14 9.64 1.94
CA ALA A 16 1.63 8.29 2.15
C ALA A 16 0.25 8.32 2.84
N ARG A 17 0.06 9.19 3.83
CA ARG A 17 -1.24 9.38 4.49
C ARG A 17 -2.32 9.79 3.48
N ASP A 18 -2.03 10.77 2.64
CA ASP A 18 -2.98 11.28 1.64
C ASP A 18 -3.32 10.21 0.58
N ALA A 19 -2.35 9.37 0.21
CA ALA A 19 -2.57 8.25 -0.69
C ALA A 19 -3.42 7.13 -0.06
N MET A 20 -3.35 6.96 1.26
CA MET A 20 -4.11 5.94 2.01
C MET A 20 -5.54 6.39 2.32
N GLU A 21 -5.75 7.68 2.58
CA GLU A 21 -7.03 8.25 3.03
C GLU A 21 -8.27 7.79 2.24
N PRO A 22 -8.25 7.73 0.89
CA PRO A 22 -9.42 7.29 0.12
C PRO A 22 -9.88 5.87 0.46
N TYR A 23 -8.97 4.98 0.88
CA TYR A 23 -9.27 3.57 1.16
C TYR A 23 -9.89 3.35 2.55
N PHE A 24 -9.81 4.34 3.45
CA PHE A 24 -10.51 4.33 4.73
C PHE A 24 -11.97 4.78 4.64
N SER A 25 -12.38 5.43 3.55
CA SER A 25 -13.70 6.08 3.46
C SER A 25 -14.49 5.78 2.18
N LYS A 26 -13.88 5.88 0.99
CA LYS A 26 -14.61 5.81 -0.30
C LYS A 26 -14.28 4.55 -1.11
N ASN A 27 -13.04 4.06 -1.01
CA ASN A 27 -12.52 2.95 -1.80
C ASN A 27 -12.26 1.70 -0.95
N PHE A 28 -13.12 1.43 0.03
CA PHE A 28 -13.01 0.35 1.02
C PHE A 28 -13.42 -1.04 0.47
N GLY A 29 -13.40 -1.24 -0.85
CA GLY A 29 -13.82 -2.49 -1.47
C GLY A 29 -12.89 -3.66 -1.13
N ASN A 30 -13.44 -4.87 -1.10
CA ASN A 30 -12.63 -6.08 -0.96
C ASN A 30 -12.01 -6.48 -2.31
N ALA A 31 -10.68 -6.51 -2.41
CA ALA A 31 -9.93 -6.82 -3.63
C ALA A 31 -10.17 -8.25 -4.18
N SER A 32 -10.80 -9.16 -3.43
CA SER A 32 -11.22 -10.48 -3.93
C SER A 32 -12.61 -10.47 -4.57
N SER A 33 -13.39 -9.41 -4.42
CA SER A 33 -14.74 -9.32 -4.97
C SER A 33 -14.75 -8.96 -6.45
N ILE A 34 -15.59 -9.63 -7.23
CA ILE A 34 -15.68 -9.43 -8.68
C ILE A 34 -16.47 -8.18 -9.09
N HIS A 35 -17.26 -7.58 -8.20
CA HIS A 35 -18.05 -6.39 -8.49
C HIS A 35 -17.18 -5.12 -8.57
N ARG A 36 -17.75 -4.00 -9.05
CA ARG A 36 -17.01 -2.76 -9.32
C ARG A 36 -16.11 -2.29 -8.17
N ALA A 37 -16.63 -2.25 -6.95
CA ALA A 37 -15.84 -1.83 -5.79
C ALA A 37 -14.62 -2.74 -5.52
N GLY A 38 -14.77 -4.06 -5.68
CA GLY A 38 -13.66 -4.99 -5.49
C GLY A 38 -12.63 -4.92 -6.61
N ARG A 39 -13.07 -4.75 -7.87
CA ARG A 39 -12.15 -4.50 -9.00
C ARG A 39 -11.35 -3.22 -8.81
N ASN A 40 -11.97 -2.15 -8.29
CA ASN A 40 -11.26 -0.91 -7.98
C ASN A 40 -10.20 -1.10 -6.88
N ALA A 41 -10.54 -1.82 -5.81
CA ALA A 41 -9.58 -2.16 -4.76
C ALA A 41 -8.45 -3.05 -5.27
N ARG A 42 -8.77 -4.03 -6.12
CA ARG A 42 -7.77 -4.88 -6.77
C ARG A 42 -6.80 -4.07 -7.63
N ALA A 43 -7.32 -3.17 -8.45
CA ALA A 43 -6.49 -2.29 -9.29
C ALA A 43 -5.55 -1.41 -8.45
N ALA A 44 -5.98 -0.94 -7.27
CA ALA A 44 -5.12 -0.19 -6.36
C ALA A 44 -3.94 -1.03 -5.83
N VAL A 45 -4.21 -2.26 -5.41
CA VAL A 45 -3.18 -3.20 -4.94
C VAL A 45 -2.22 -3.58 -6.08
N ASP A 46 -2.75 -3.82 -7.28
CA ASP A 46 -1.93 -4.16 -8.46
C ASP A 46 -1.04 -2.98 -8.86
N ASN A 47 -1.54 -1.74 -8.84
CA ASN A 47 -0.74 -0.54 -9.08
C ASN A 47 0.37 -0.36 -8.05
N ALA A 48 0.10 -0.63 -6.76
CA ALA A 48 1.12 -0.59 -5.72
C ALA A 48 2.20 -1.65 -5.96
N ARG A 49 1.81 -2.85 -6.39
CA ARG A 49 2.73 -3.93 -6.73
C ARG A 49 3.65 -3.55 -7.89
N ASP A 50 3.10 -2.97 -8.95
CA ASP A 50 3.88 -2.53 -10.12
C ASP A 50 4.90 -1.43 -9.75
N LYS A 51 4.49 -0.46 -8.92
CA LYS A 51 5.38 0.61 -8.44
C LYS A 51 6.54 0.08 -7.61
N ILE A 52 6.27 -0.83 -6.68
CA ILE A 52 7.31 -1.44 -5.83
C ILE A 52 8.26 -2.27 -6.69
N ALA A 53 7.73 -3.11 -7.59
CA ALA A 53 8.53 -3.91 -8.49
C ALA A 53 9.48 -3.04 -9.34
N ALA A 54 8.97 -1.94 -9.91
CA ALA A 54 9.78 -0.99 -10.67
C ALA A 54 10.87 -0.32 -9.81
N LEU A 55 10.53 0.07 -8.57
CA LEU A 55 11.47 0.72 -7.64
C LEU A 55 12.68 -0.19 -7.32
N ILE A 56 12.44 -1.48 -7.13
CA ILE A 56 13.49 -2.45 -6.75
C ILE A 56 14.02 -3.28 -7.93
N LYS A 57 13.59 -2.97 -9.16
CA LYS A 57 13.95 -3.70 -10.39
C LYS A 57 13.60 -5.20 -10.36
N ALA A 58 12.45 -5.52 -9.76
CA ALA A 58 11.85 -6.84 -9.76
C ALA A 58 10.68 -6.93 -10.75
N LYS A 59 10.16 -8.14 -10.98
CA LYS A 59 8.89 -8.34 -11.69
C LYS A 59 7.72 -8.22 -10.72
N PRO A 60 6.54 -7.72 -11.14
CA PRO A 60 5.38 -7.62 -10.26
C PRO A 60 5.00 -8.93 -9.58
N ASN A 61 5.13 -10.07 -10.27
CA ASN A 61 4.82 -11.39 -9.71
C ASN A 61 5.82 -11.90 -8.65
N GLU A 62 6.93 -11.19 -8.43
CA GLU A 62 7.90 -11.48 -7.35
C GLU A 62 7.57 -10.72 -6.06
N ILE A 63 6.54 -9.86 -6.06
CA ILE A 63 6.15 -9.02 -4.93
C ILE A 63 4.96 -9.63 -4.17
N CYS A 64 5.18 -9.97 -2.90
CA CYS A 64 4.14 -10.38 -1.94
C CYS A 64 4.01 -9.33 -0.83
N PHE A 65 2.76 -9.00 -0.45
CA PHE A 65 2.47 -8.13 0.69
C PHE A 65 2.23 -8.98 1.95
N THR A 66 2.89 -8.62 3.05
CA THR A 66 2.73 -9.24 4.37
C THR A 66 2.33 -8.17 5.41
N GLY A 67 2.01 -8.58 6.64
CA GLY A 67 1.67 -7.65 7.73
C GLY A 67 2.87 -6.93 8.35
N GLY A 68 4.10 -7.32 8.01
CA GLY A 68 5.34 -6.81 8.58
C GLY A 68 6.54 -7.67 8.15
N GLY A 69 7.73 -7.27 8.59
CA GLY A 69 9.00 -7.94 8.24
C GLY A 69 9.49 -9.02 9.23
N THR A 70 8.68 -9.37 10.24
CA THR A 70 8.97 -10.46 11.21
C THR A 70 8.65 -11.81 10.59
#